data_AF-A0A6S5TCK8-F1
#
_entry.id   AF-A0A6S5TCK8-F1
#
_cell.length_a   1.000
_cell.length_b   1.000
_cell.length_c   1.000
_cell.angle_alpha   90.00
_cell.angle_beta   90.00
_cell.angle_gamma   90.00
#
_symmetry.space_group_name_H-M   'P 1'
#
loop_
_entity.id
_entity.type
_entity.pdbx_description
1 polymer ?
#
loop_
_entity_poly.entity_id
_entity_poly.type
_entity_poly.pdbx_seq_one_letter_code
_entity_poly.pdbx_strand_id
1 'polypeptide(L)'
;MQQSYVLTIRDLLTVHDGIQCGGKAVVSILDDGEEIDRLCFEGKVGPDGYQRRYTGKPGLMAKIASGPGVIHMGVESDAQDE
;
A
#
# COMPACT_ATOMS: atom_id res chain seq x y z
N MET A 1 20.09 -7.49 -7.41
CA MET A 1 18.90 -7.42 -8.28
C MET A 1 17.82 -6.64 -7.55
N GLN A 2 17.12 -5.75 -8.24
CA GLN A 2 15.98 -5.00 -7.69
C GLN A 2 14.75 -5.33 -8.54
N GLN A 3 13.58 -5.41 -7.90
CA GLN A 3 12.28 -5.59 -8.53
C GLN A 3 11.43 -4.34 -8.29
N SER A 4 10.55 -4.08 -9.24
CA SER A 4 9.53 -3.04 -9.11
C SER A 4 8.26 -3.66 -8.52
N TYR A 5 7.61 -2.91 -7.66
CA TYR A 5 6.38 -3.29 -6.98
C TYR A 5 5.37 -2.16 -7.10
N VAL A 6 4.10 -2.50 -7.18
CA VAL A 6 2.99 -1.56 -7.07
C VAL A 6 2.25 -1.82 -5.78
N LEU A 7 2.34 -0.89 -4.84
CA LEU A 7 1.49 -0.85 -3.67
C LEU A 7 0.19 -0.14 -4.03
N THR A 8 -0.93 -0.82 -3.88
CA THR A 8 -2.27 -0.25 -4.03
C THR A 8 -2.93 -0.20 -2.67
N ILE A 9 -3.45 0.96 -2.27
CA ILE A 9 -4.31 1.12 -1.09
C ILE A 9 -5.72 1.51 -1.53
N ARG A 10 -6.74 0.85 -0.99
CA ARG A 10 -8.16 1.08 -1.26
C ARG A 10 -8.92 1.29 0.04
N ASP A 11 -10.12 1.85 -0.11
CA ASP A 11 -11.08 2.00 0.99
C ASP A 11 -10.51 2.72 2.21
N LEU A 12 -9.69 3.76 1.98
CA LEU A 12 -9.15 4.60 3.04
C LEU A 12 -10.23 5.55 3.55
N LEU A 13 -11.17 4.99 4.29
CA LEU A 13 -12.42 5.62 4.66
C LEU A 13 -12.67 5.29 6.13
N THR A 14 -13.14 6.28 6.88
CA THR A 14 -13.57 6.12 8.28
C THR A 14 -14.98 6.67 8.42
N VAL A 15 -15.72 6.21 9.42
CA VAL A 15 -17.07 6.70 9.72
C VAL A 15 -17.01 7.44 11.06
N HIS A 16 -17.34 8.73 11.03
CA HIS A 16 -17.51 9.55 12.22
C HIS A 16 -18.94 10.11 12.22
N ASP A 17 -19.69 9.84 13.30
CA ASP A 17 -21.09 10.27 13.45
C ASP A 17 -22.00 9.90 12.26
N GLY A 18 -21.77 8.73 11.67
CA GLY A 18 -22.52 8.25 10.49
C GLY A 18 -22.13 8.89 9.16
N ILE A 19 -21.13 9.79 9.16
CA ILE A 19 -20.60 10.45 7.97
C ILE A 19 -19.28 9.78 7.56
N GLN A 20 -19.16 9.46 6.28
CA GLN A 20 -17.95 8.87 5.73
C GLN A 20 -16.90 9.96 5.46
N CYS A 21 -15.82 9.92 6.23
CA CYS A 21 -14.67 10.81 6.14
C CYS A 21 -13.46 10.08 5.55
N GLY A 22 -12.46 10.85 5.12
CA GLY A 22 -11.17 10.29 4.73
C GLY A 22 -10.48 9.62 5.92
N GLY A 23 -9.98 8.41 5.71
CA GLY A 23 -9.24 7.67 6.73
C GLY A 23 -7.76 8.09 6.79
N LYS A 24 -7.08 7.60 7.83
CA LYS A 24 -5.61 7.65 7.92
C LYS A 24 -5.09 6.25 8.17
N ALA A 25 -4.23 5.77 7.29
CA ALA A 25 -3.62 4.44 7.37
C ALA A 25 -2.11 4.55 7.32
N VAL A 26 -1.46 3.69 8.08
CA VAL A 26 -0.02 3.54 8.10
C VAL A 26 0.31 2.17 7.54
N VAL A 27 1.16 2.14 6.51
CA VAL A 27 1.60 0.92 5.85
C VAL A 27 3.10 0.78 6.05
N SER A 28 3.52 -0.35 6.60
CA SER A 28 4.92 -0.72 6.75
C SER A 28 5.36 -1.54 5.55
N ILE A 29 6.51 -1.19 4.99
CA ILE A 29 7.21 -1.98 3.98
C ILE A 29 8.24 -2.84 4.71
N LEU A 30 8.16 -4.14 4.48
CA LEU A 30 8.98 -5.15 5.12
C LEU A 30 9.92 -5.79 4.10
N ASP A 31 11.21 -5.90 4.44
CA ASP A 31 12.21 -6.72 3.74
C ASP A 31 12.57 -7.88 4.67
N ASP A 32 12.28 -9.12 4.24
CA ASP A 32 12.50 -10.33 5.05
C ASP A 32 11.88 -10.27 6.48
N GLY A 33 10.74 -9.57 6.61
CA GLY A 33 10.04 -9.38 7.88
C GLY A 33 10.53 -8.19 8.72
N GLU A 34 11.60 -7.51 8.33
CA GLU A 34 12.08 -6.29 8.98
C GLU A 34 11.46 -5.04 8.34
N GLU A 35 10.93 -4.12 9.16
CA GLU A 35 10.38 -2.84 8.66
C GLU A 35 11.52 -1.95 8.16
N ILE A 36 11.55 -1.71 6.85
CA ILE A 36 12.55 -0.87 6.18
C ILE A 36 12.02 0.52 5.83
N ASP A 37 10.70 0.67 5.69
CA ASP A 37 10.06 1.93 5.35
C ASP A 37 8.62 1.97 5.89
N ARG A 38 8.09 3.18 6.08
CA ARG A 38 6.75 3.39 6.60
C ARG A 38 6.06 4.54 5.87
N LEU A 39 4.88 4.23 5.35
CA LEU A 39 4.07 5.13 4.54
C LEU A 39 2.83 5.53 5.29
N CYS A 40 2.57 6.82 5.31
CA CYS A 40 1.34 7.37 5.84
C CYS A 40 0.45 7.78 4.67
N PHE A 41 -0.74 7.22 4.62
CA PHE A 41 -1.80 7.59 3.69
C PHE A 41 -2.89 8.31 4.48
N GLU A 42 -3.30 9.47 4.00
CA GLU A 42 -4.41 10.22 4.56
C GLU A 42 -5.33 10.73 3.44
N GLY A 43 -6.62 10.83 3.74
CA GLY A 43 -7.62 11.36 2.83
C GLY A 43 -8.67 10.31 2.44
N LYS A 44 -9.51 10.68 1.47
CA LYS A 44 -10.63 9.87 1.02
C LYS A 44 -10.21 9.09 -0.23
N VAL A 45 -9.78 7.85 -0.07
CA VAL A 45 -9.45 6.97 -1.21
C VAL A 45 -10.65 6.07 -1.50
N GLY A 46 -11.21 6.23 -2.70
CA GLY A 46 -12.31 5.42 -3.19
C GLY A 46 -11.88 4.03 -3.68
N PRO A 47 -12.79 3.27 -4.30
CA PRO A 47 -12.56 1.88 -4.72
C PRO A 47 -11.48 1.74 -5.81
N ASP A 48 -11.27 2.78 -6.63
CA ASP A 48 -10.20 2.79 -7.64
C ASP A 48 -8.80 2.68 -7.02
N GLY A 49 -8.67 3.10 -5.76
CA GLY A 49 -7.45 3.01 -4.98
C GLY A 49 -6.42 4.08 -5.34
N TYR A 50 -5.44 4.22 -4.45
CA TYR A 50 -4.22 4.98 -4.70
C TYR A 50 -3.08 4.00 -4.90
N GLN A 51 -2.31 4.21 -5.97
CA GLN A 51 -1.18 3.36 -6.32
C GLN A 51 0.14 4.10 -6.15
N ARG A 52 1.14 3.41 -5.63
CA ARG A 52 2.50 3.92 -5.49
C ARG A 52 3.50 2.86 -5.91
N ARG A 53 4.41 3.24 -6.80
CA ARG A 53 5.51 2.37 -7.24
C ARG A 53 6.63 2.35 -6.20
N TYR A 54 7.18 1.16 -6.00
CA TYR A 54 8.31 0.88 -5.13
C TYR A 54 9.35 0.08 -5.89
N THR A 55 10.62 0.30 -5.57
CA THR A 55 11.72 -0.52 -6.08
C THR A 55 12.53 -1.03 -4.91
N GLY A 56 12.83 -2.31 -4.90
CA GLY A 56 13.63 -2.91 -3.84
C GLY A 56 13.96 -4.36 -4.09
N LYS A 57 14.37 -5.09 -3.06
CA LYS A 57 14.78 -6.49 -3.22
C LYS A 57 13.58 -7.40 -3.54
N PRO A 58 13.80 -8.56 -4.16
CA PRO A 58 12.77 -9.60 -4.25
C PRO A 58 12.31 -10.04 -2.87
N GLY A 59 10.99 -10.18 -2.68
CA GLY A 59 10.38 -10.57 -1.41
C GLY A 59 9.90 -9.41 -0.53
N LEU A 60 9.88 -8.17 -1.04
CA LEU A 60 9.28 -7.06 -0.30
C LEU A 60 7.79 -7.31 -0.05
N MET A 61 7.35 -6.99 1.16
CA MET A 61 5.96 -7.10 1.59
C MET A 61 5.46 -5.76 2.11
N ALA A 62 4.16 -5.52 2.00
CA ALA A 62 3.50 -4.39 2.64
C ALA A 62 2.46 -4.89 3.63
N LYS A 63 2.39 -4.25 4.79
CA LYS A 63 1.42 -4.57 5.83
C LYS A 63 0.80 -3.29 6.40
N ILE A 64 -0.50 -3.30 6.65
CA ILE A 64 -1.14 -2.22 7.40
C ILE A 64 -0.66 -2.32 8.85
N ALA A 65 0.06 -1.30 9.31
CA ALA A 65 0.49 -1.16 10.68
C ALA A 65 -0.61 -0.56 11.56
N SER A 66 -1.40 0.38 11.01
CA SER A 66 -2.48 1.05 11.71
C SER A 66 -3.49 1.68 10.74
N GLY A 67 -4.74 1.83 11.20
CA GLY A 67 -5.80 2.52 10.46
C GLY A 67 -6.64 1.63 9.54
N PRO A 68 -7.68 2.20 8.90
CA PRO A 68 -8.57 1.49 7.99
C PRO A 68 -7.98 1.37 6.60
N GLY A 69 -8.56 0.48 5.78
CA GLY A 69 -8.21 0.32 4.37
C GLY A 69 -7.73 -1.08 4.05
N VAL A 70 -7.56 -1.33 2.76
CA VAL A 70 -7.07 -2.60 2.23
C VAL A 70 -5.87 -2.29 1.35
N ILE A 71 -4.79 -3.06 1.55
CA ILE A 71 -3.60 -2.93 0.71
C ILE A 71 -3.37 -4.19 -0.11
N HIS A 72 -2.79 -3.99 -1.28
CA HIS A 72 -2.28 -5.04 -2.13
C HIS A 72 -0.91 -4.63 -2.66
N MET A 73 0.08 -5.52 -2.52
CA MET A 73 1.41 -5.33 -3.07
C MET A 73 1.64 -6.36 -4.16
N GLY A 74 1.69 -5.90 -5.41
CA GLY A 74 1.99 -6.73 -6.57
C GLY A 74 3.40 -6.43 -7.09
N VAL A 75 4.10 -7.46 -7.57
CA VAL A 75 5.33 -7.26 -8.35
C VAL A 75 4.93 -6.66 -9.69
N GLU A 76 5.47 -5.50 -10.03
CA GLU A 76 5.39 -4.94 -11.38
C GLU A 76 6.35 -5.78 -12.24
N SER A 77 5.85 -6.91 -12.72
CA SER A 77 6.55 -7.69 -13.72
C SER A 77 6.36 -6.94 -15.04
N ASP A 78 7.42 -6.31 -15.53
CA ASP A 78 7.51 -6.00 -16.94
C ASP A 78 7.47 -7.36 -17.65
N ALA A 79 6.30 -7.73 -18.15
CA ALA A 79 6.19 -8.82 -19.09
C ALA A 79 6.86 -8.34 -20.39
N GLN A 80 8.19 -8.40 -20.41
CA GLN A 80 8.92 -8.60 -21.65
C GLN A 80 8.68 -10.07 -22.05
N ASP A 81 7.51 -10.28 -22.66
CA ASP A 81 7.25 -11.44 -23.50
C ASP A 81 8.10 -11.23 -24.78
N GLU A 82 9.19 -11.99 -24.81
CA GLU A 82 9.98 -12.52 -25.95
C GLU A 82 10.39 -11.60 -27.12
#